data_AF-A0A7G8FUL1-F1
#
_entry.id   AF-A0A7G8FUL1-F1
#
_cell.length_a   1.000
_cell.length_b   1.000
_cell.length_c   1.000
_cell.angle_alpha   90.00
_cell.angle_beta   90.00
_cell.angle_gamma   90.00
#
_symmetry.space_group_name_H-M   'P 1'
#
loop_
_entity.id
_entity.type
_entity.pdbx_description
1 polymer ?
#
loop_
_entity_poly.entity_id
_entity_poly.type
_entity_poly.pdbx_seq_one_letter_code
_entity_poly.pdbx_strand_id
1 'polypeptide(L)'
;MRGLLGVAAALAATSLAFHSSLRPISIADIASSSSKQAPAESTVGEPNPDPTDFSAEELELLQRRFGVHGPQTPLAQLFTRGMDQLQPLRANTLSRLRSLKPVIQREAYRHRVNPMLITAILFDEIQHSKPGEDLPFVVHSGLVDTHGPAQLGISELIHQGRLPAEPTSEQISEARDLLMNPEANIELLAAKLSRIKNELGLDQGSILIASRSYVDAKAIATLAYLHNGKLDYPARILRYMQDPALHGLIYSARQTAKPYLI
;
A
#
# COMPACT_ATOMS: atom_id res chain seq x y z
N MET A 1 43.90 28.29 50.67
CA MET A 1 44.43 27.00 50.17
C MET A 1 43.26 26.22 49.57
N ARG A 2 43.37 25.84 48.27
CA ARG A 2 42.77 24.68 47.54
C ARG A 2 41.25 24.40 47.71
N GLY A 3 40.42 24.20 46.69
CA GLY A 3 40.58 24.02 45.25
C GLY A 3 39.22 23.62 44.62
N LEU A 4 39.08 23.83 43.31
CA LEU A 4 37.96 23.48 42.43
C LEU A 4 37.69 21.96 42.31
N LEU A 5 36.50 21.63 41.77
CA LEU A 5 36.00 20.45 41.01
C LEU A 5 34.69 19.96 41.66
N GLY A 6 33.50 20.03 41.05
CA GLY A 6 33.15 19.70 39.68
C GLY A 6 32.73 18.23 39.62
N VAL A 7 31.44 17.95 39.36
CA VAL A 7 30.89 16.86 38.52
C VAL A 7 29.38 16.74 38.80
N ALA A 8 28.60 17.05 37.76
CA ALA A 8 27.23 16.60 37.58
C ALA A 8 27.26 15.17 36.99
N ALA A 9 26.40 14.27 37.48
CA ALA A 9 26.07 13.01 36.83
C ALA A 9 24.61 12.67 37.20
N ALA A 10 23.65 12.97 36.34
CA ALA A 10 23.21 12.18 35.19
C ALA A 10 22.23 11.06 35.60
N LEU A 11 20.97 11.28 35.20
CA LEU A 11 19.87 10.33 35.22
C LEU A 11 20.25 9.03 34.48
N ALA A 12 19.98 7.89 35.10
CA ALA A 12 19.84 6.62 34.40
C ALA A 12 18.39 6.15 34.59
N ALA A 13 17.49 6.66 33.76
CA ALA A 13 16.21 6.01 33.53
C ALA A 13 16.49 4.80 32.63
N THR A 14 16.48 3.61 33.23
CA THR A 14 16.53 2.34 32.51
C THR A 14 15.25 2.19 31.69
N SER A 15 15.28 2.60 30.43
CA SER A 15 14.31 2.19 29.43
C SER A 15 14.53 0.72 29.12
N LEU A 16 13.64 -0.12 29.63
CA LEU A 16 13.48 -1.51 29.21
C LEU A 16 13.10 -1.52 27.72
N ALA A 17 14.11 -1.67 26.86
CA ALA A 17 13.89 -1.99 25.47
C ALA A 17 13.35 -3.43 25.39
N PHE A 18 12.03 -3.57 25.34
CA PHE A 18 11.38 -4.81 24.92
C PHE A 18 11.69 -5.05 23.44
N HIS A 19 12.84 -5.66 23.15
CA HIS A 19 13.06 -6.32 21.87
C HIS A 19 12.30 -7.63 21.90
N SER A 20 11.06 -7.62 21.41
CA SER A 20 10.37 -8.85 21.04
C SER A 20 11.09 -9.44 19.82
N SER A 21 12.01 -10.36 20.09
CA SER A 21 12.56 -11.30 19.11
C SER A 21 11.43 -12.25 18.68
N LEU A 22 10.55 -11.78 17.80
CA LEU A 22 9.61 -12.63 17.08
C LEU A 22 10.31 -13.05 15.79
N ARG A 23 10.52 -14.36 15.63
CA ARG A 23 10.99 -14.93 14.35
C ARG A 23 10.05 -14.44 13.23
N PRO A 24 10.58 -14.03 12.07
CA PRO A 24 9.74 -13.67 10.93
C PRO A 24 8.98 -14.92 10.48
N ILE A 25 7.66 -14.90 10.63
CA ILE A 25 6.78 -15.88 9.98
C ILE A 25 6.69 -15.46 8.52
N SER A 26 7.12 -16.32 7.61
CA SER A 26 7.06 -16.06 6.18
C SER A 26 5.62 -16.21 5.69
N ILE A 27 5.18 -15.46 4.68
CA ILE A 27 3.94 -15.79 3.96
C ILE A 27 4.00 -17.22 3.40
N ALA A 28 5.20 -17.77 3.15
CA ALA A 28 5.36 -19.18 2.84
C ALA A 28 4.90 -20.09 3.99
N ASP A 29 5.14 -19.69 5.24
CA ASP A 29 4.68 -20.42 6.42
C ASP A 29 3.15 -20.29 6.57
N ILE A 30 2.59 -19.10 6.35
CA ILE A 30 1.14 -18.84 6.39
C ILE A 30 0.41 -19.63 5.29
N ALA A 31 0.90 -19.56 4.05
CA ALA A 31 0.39 -20.33 2.92
C ALA A 31 0.55 -21.84 3.13
N SER A 32 1.59 -22.28 3.85
CA SER A 32 1.79 -23.69 4.22
C SER A 32 0.96 -24.13 5.42
N SER A 33 0.50 -23.22 6.28
CA SER A 33 -0.41 -23.52 7.38
C SER A 33 -1.87 -23.56 6.92
N SER A 34 -2.25 -22.71 5.95
CA SER A 34 -3.56 -22.81 5.28
C SER A 34 -3.70 -24.13 4.49
N SER A 35 -2.59 -24.78 4.11
CA SER A 35 -2.59 -26.12 3.52
C SER A 35 -2.49 -27.28 4.54
N LYS A 36 -2.28 -27.01 5.84
CA LYS A 36 -2.09 -28.04 6.89
C LYS A 36 -3.33 -28.37 7.71
N GLN A 37 -4.48 -27.76 7.44
CA GLN A 37 -5.76 -28.13 8.08
C GLN A 37 -6.56 -29.21 7.33
N ALA A 38 -6.03 -29.79 6.26
CA ALA A 38 -6.57 -31.01 5.66
C ALA A 38 -5.82 -32.23 6.22
N PRO A 39 -6.50 -33.26 6.79
CA PRO A 39 -5.85 -34.52 7.11
C PRO A 39 -5.31 -35.13 5.81
N ALA A 40 -4.13 -35.73 5.91
CA ALA A 40 -3.33 -36.22 4.81
C ALA A 40 -4.08 -37.21 3.90
N GLU A 41 -4.58 -36.71 2.77
CA GLU A 41 -4.77 -37.44 1.52
C GLU A 41 -4.49 -36.46 0.38
N SER A 42 -3.33 -36.59 -0.25
CA SER A 42 -2.97 -35.83 -1.45
C SER A 42 -3.85 -36.27 -2.63
N THR A 43 -5.02 -35.64 -2.75
CA THR A 43 -5.87 -35.72 -3.93
C THR A 43 -5.46 -34.66 -4.95
N VAL A 44 -5.05 -35.13 -6.13
CA VAL A 44 -4.88 -34.30 -7.33
C VAL A 44 -6.23 -33.67 -7.67
N GLY A 45 -6.41 -32.37 -7.40
CA GLY A 45 -7.61 -31.64 -7.84
C GLY A 45 -8.18 -30.59 -6.90
N GLU A 46 -7.60 -30.30 -5.73
CA GLU A 46 -8.10 -29.15 -4.95
C GLU A 46 -7.71 -27.83 -5.64
N PRO A 47 -8.68 -26.94 -5.95
CA PRO A 47 -8.37 -25.62 -6.45
C PRO A 47 -7.53 -24.91 -5.38
N ASN A 48 -6.41 -24.33 -5.81
CA ASN A 48 -5.63 -23.44 -4.94
C ASN A 48 -6.62 -22.42 -4.33
N PRO A 49 -6.62 -22.21 -3.00
CA PRO A 49 -7.55 -21.27 -2.36
C PRO A 49 -7.49 -19.90 -3.04
N ASP A 50 -8.56 -19.10 -2.97
CA ASP A 50 -8.52 -17.75 -3.54
C ASP A 50 -7.45 -16.93 -2.77
N PRO A 51 -6.50 -16.25 -3.45
CA PRO A 51 -5.48 -15.45 -2.77
C PRO A 51 -6.05 -14.27 -1.97
N THR A 52 -7.33 -13.95 -2.16
CA THR A 52 -8.04 -12.87 -1.46
C THR A 52 -8.81 -13.36 -0.24
N ASP A 53 -8.91 -14.67 -0.03
CA ASP A 53 -9.49 -15.24 1.17
C ASP A 53 -8.48 -15.14 2.32
N PHE A 54 -8.88 -14.50 3.42
CA PHE A 54 -8.08 -14.40 4.64
C PHE A 54 -8.72 -15.24 5.75
N SER A 55 -7.93 -16.09 6.40
CA SER A 55 -8.41 -16.82 7.57
C SER A 55 -8.54 -15.89 8.78
N ALA A 56 -9.29 -16.31 9.81
CA ALA A 56 -9.42 -15.53 11.03
C ALA A 56 -8.06 -15.33 11.74
N GLU A 57 -7.23 -16.37 11.75
CA GLU A 57 -5.89 -16.37 12.34
C GLU A 57 -4.94 -15.44 11.57
N GLU A 58 -5.03 -15.44 10.24
CA GLU A 58 -4.28 -14.49 9.40
C GLU A 58 -4.66 -13.04 9.75
N LEU A 59 -5.95 -12.75 9.84
CA LEU A 59 -6.42 -11.40 10.18
C LEU A 59 -6.02 -10.98 11.59
N GLU A 60 -6.10 -11.87 12.57
CA GLU A 60 -5.64 -11.60 13.94
C GLU A 60 -4.14 -11.28 13.97
N LEU A 61 -3.34 -12.04 13.23
CA LEU A 61 -1.90 -11.81 13.12
C LEU A 61 -1.60 -10.47 12.44
N LEU A 62 -2.30 -10.15 11.36
CA LEU A 62 -2.14 -8.87 10.65
C LEU A 62 -2.59 -7.69 11.52
N GLN A 63 -3.70 -7.81 12.24
CA GLN A 63 -4.17 -6.79 13.17
C GLN A 63 -3.18 -6.57 14.31
N ARG A 64 -2.67 -7.65 14.92
CA ARG A 64 -1.68 -7.56 16.01
C ARG A 64 -0.39 -6.89 15.56
N ARG A 65 0.04 -7.13 14.33
CA ARG A 65 1.34 -6.69 13.82
C ARG A 65 1.30 -5.32 13.16
N PHE A 66 0.21 -4.99 12.48
CA PHE A 66 0.09 -3.79 11.65
C PHE A 66 -1.06 -2.86 12.07
N GLY A 67 -1.88 -3.24 13.07
CA GLY A 67 -2.93 -2.37 13.62
C GLY A 67 -4.15 -2.15 12.71
N VAL A 68 -4.35 -2.99 11.70
CA VAL A 68 -5.41 -2.82 10.68
C VAL A 68 -6.80 -3.08 11.28
N HIS A 69 -7.80 -2.30 10.86
CA HIS A 69 -9.18 -2.49 11.31
C HIS A 69 -9.88 -3.65 10.57
N GLY A 70 -10.76 -4.35 11.28
CA GLY A 70 -11.59 -5.43 10.74
C GLY A 70 -12.64 -4.97 9.70
N PRO A 71 -13.43 -5.91 9.17
CA PRO A 71 -14.24 -5.71 7.96
C PRO A 71 -15.22 -4.52 8.03
N GLN A 72 -15.38 -3.82 6.91
CA GLN A 72 -16.39 -2.79 6.73
C GLN A 72 -17.82 -3.35 6.67
N THR A 73 -18.79 -2.54 7.06
CA THR A 73 -20.21 -2.92 7.09
C THR A 73 -20.75 -3.19 5.67
N PRO A 74 -21.70 -4.13 5.49
CA PRO A 74 -22.23 -4.54 4.19
C PRO A 74 -22.79 -3.41 3.31
N LEU A 75 -23.28 -2.32 3.93
CA LEU A 75 -23.78 -1.15 3.20
C LEU A 75 -22.67 -0.39 2.47
N ALA A 76 -21.45 -0.33 3.03
CA ALA A 76 -20.32 0.31 2.37
C ALA A 76 -19.88 -0.46 1.10
N GLN A 77 -20.05 -1.79 1.09
CA GLN A 77 -19.69 -2.65 -0.04
C GLN A 77 -20.64 -2.48 -1.25
N LEU A 78 -21.92 -2.15 -1.01
CA LEU A 78 -22.91 -1.94 -2.06
C LEU A 78 -22.66 -0.64 -2.86
N PHE A 79 -22.21 0.44 -2.20
CA PHE A 79 -21.91 1.71 -2.87
C PHE A 79 -20.72 1.60 -3.84
N THR A 80 -19.71 0.79 -3.50
CA THR A 80 -18.52 0.57 -4.35
C THR A 80 -18.87 -0.07 -5.68
N ARG A 81 -19.85 -0.99 -5.72
CA ARG A 81 -20.25 -1.68 -6.97
C ARG A 81 -20.99 -0.79 -7.97
N GLY A 82 -21.64 0.29 -7.49
CA GLY A 82 -22.41 1.21 -8.34
C GLY A 82 -21.55 2.23 -9.08
N MET A 83 -20.47 2.70 -8.47
CA MET A 83 -19.54 3.69 -9.07
C MET A 83 -18.60 3.07 -10.12
N ASP A 84 -18.33 1.77 -10.05
CA ASP A 84 -17.50 1.02 -11.00
C ASP A 84 -18.01 1.10 -12.47
N GLN A 85 -19.29 1.46 -12.69
CA GLN A 85 -19.95 1.43 -14.00
C GLN A 85 -19.93 2.76 -14.77
N LEU A 86 -19.41 3.84 -14.18
CA LEU A 86 -19.40 5.15 -14.83
C LEU A 86 -18.19 5.32 -15.77
N GLN A 87 -18.40 5.00 -17.06
CA GLN A 87 -17.38 5.13 -18.11
C GLN A 87 -16.66 6.50 -18.17
N PRO A 88 -17.32 7.66 -17.94
CA PRO A 88 -16.61 8.94 -17.90
C PRO A 88 -15.58 9.05 -16.77
N LEU A 89 -15.90 8.51 -15.58
CA LEU A 89 -14.97 8.49 -14.44
C LEU A 89 -13.75 7.61 -14.74
N ARG A 90 -13.99 6.46 -15.38
CA ARG A 90 -12.92 5.56 -15.81
C ARG A 90 -11.99 6.20 -16.83
N ALA A 91 -12.52 6.89 -17.85
CA ALA A 91 -11.70 7.57 -18.86
C ALA A 91 -10.83 8.69 -18.25
N ASN A 92 -11.39 9.48 -17.34
CA ASN A 92 -10.65 10.51 -16.60
C ASN A 92 -9.54 9.91 -15.73
N THR A 93 -9.84 8.82 -15.03
CA THR A 93 -8.87 8.09 -14.21
C THR A 93 -7.70 7.57 -15.05
N LEU A 94 -7.99 6.94 -16.20
CA LEU A 94 -6.96 6.48 -17.14
C LEU A 94 -6.11 7.64 -17.69
N SER A 95 -6.72 8.81 -17.94
CA SER A 95 -5.99 10.00 -18.38
C SER A 95 -5.02 10.49 -17.30
N ARG A 96 -5.47 10.57 -16.04
CA ARG A 96 -4.63 10.95 -14.89
C ARG A 96 -3.50 9.95 -14.65
N LEU A 97 -3.77 8.65 -14.76
CA LEU A 97 -2.73 7.62 -14.67
C LEU A 97 -1.70 7.72 -15.80
N ARG A 98 -2.12 8.13 -17.01
CA ARG A 98 -1.22 8.28 -18.16
C ARG A 98 -0.21 9.39 -17.92
N SER A 99 -0.60 10.51 -17.30
CA SER A 99 0.36 11.58 -16.95
C SER A 99 1.32 11.14 -15.84
N LEU A 100 0.87 10.28 -14.92
CA LEU A 100 1.67 9.78 -13.79
C LEU A 100 2.55 8.56 -14.13
N LYS A 101 2.36 7.95 -15.30
CA LYS A 101 3.12 6.76 -15.76
C LYS A 101 4.64 6.86 -15.54
N PRO A 102 5.33 7.95 -15.91
CA PRO A 102 6.79 8.02 -15.73
C PRO A 102 7.22 7.91 -14.27
N VAL A 103 6.44 8.52 -13.37
CA VAL A 103 6.68 8.50 -11.93
C VAL A 103 6.39 7.12 -11.36
N ILE A 104 5.25 6.51 -11.74
CA ILE A 104 4.91 5.13 -11.36
C ILE A 104 6.04 4.17 -11.74
N GLN A 105 6.54 4.25 -12.98
CA GLN A 105 7.62 3.37 -13.45
C GLN A 105 8.94 3.60 -12.69
N ARG A 106 9.30 4.86 -12.46
CA ARG A 106 10.50 5.25 -11.72
C ARG A 106 10.48 4.72 -10.29
N GLU A 107 9.40 4.98 -9.55
CA GLU A 107 9.31 4.59 -8.15
C GLU A 107 9.09 3.07 -7.99
N ALA A 108 8.33 2.43 -8.89
CA ALA A 108 8.23 0.97 -8.94
C ALA A 108 9.62 0.31 -9.09
N TYR A 109 10.44 0.82 -10.01
CA TYR A 109 11.79 0.33 -10.22
C TYR A 109 12.69 0.55 -8.99
N ARG A 110 12.66 1.77 -8.43
CA ARG A 110 13.46 2.16 -7.26
C ARG A 110 13.17 1.29 -6.04
N HIS A 111 11.88 1.01 -5.80
CA HIS A 111 11.42 0.29 -4.62
C HIS A 111 11.21 -1.22 -4.85
N ARG A 112 11.52 -1.74 -6.05
CA ARG A 112 11.30 -3.15 -6.42
C ARG A 112 9.86 -3.60 -6.17
N VAL A 113 8.90 -2.73 -6.48
CA VAL A 113 7.46 -2.98 -6.40
C VAL A 113 6.91 -3.19 -7.80
N ASN A 114 5.88 -4.03 -7.93
CA ASN A 114 5.21 -4.24 -9.21
C ASN A 114 4.50 -2.94 -9.65
N PRO A 115 4.82 -2.35 -10.83
CA PRO A 115 4.17 -1.12 -11.28
C PRO A 115 2.66 -1.31 -11.51
N MET A 116 2.19 -2.52 -11.83
CA MET A 116 0.75 -2.80 -11.92
C MET A 116 0.05 -2.76 -10.57
N LEU A 117 0.72 -3.12 -9.47
CA LEU A 117 0.13 -3.00 -8.13
C LEU A 117 -0.08 -1.52 -7.77
N ILE A 118 0.95 -0.69 -7.97
CA ILE A 118 0.84 0.76 -7.77
C ILE A 118 -0.27 1.33 -8.66
N THR A 119 -0.30 0.96 -9.94
CA THR A 119 -1.31 1.44 -10.89
C THR A 119 -2.73 1.03 -10.50
N ALA A 120 -2.92 -0.21 -10.02
CA ALA A 120 -4.22 -0.72 -9.60
C ALA A 120 -4.75 -0.01 -8.34
N ILE A 121 -3.87 0.25 -7.36
CA ILE A 121 -4.21 1.04 -6.16
C ILE A 121 -4.63 2.44 -6.57
N LEU A 122 -3.79 3.15 -7.33
CA LEU A 122 -4.11 4.50 -7.80
C LEU A 122 -5.41 4.55 -8.62
N PHE A 123 -5.68 3.51 -9.41
CA PHE A 123 -6.93 3.41 -10.16
C PHE A 123 -8.15 3.32 -9.24
N ASP A 124 -8.16 2.42 -8.24
CA ASP A 124 -9.27 2.30 -7.29
C ASP A 124 -9.46 3.59 -6.50
N GLU A 125 -8.39 4.18 -5.97
CA GLU A 125 -8.45 5.37 -5.13
C GLU A 125 -8.89 6.61 -5.91
N ILE A 126 -8.36 6.84 -7.13
CA ILE A 126 -8.81 7.96 -7.97
C ILE A 126 -10.27 7.77 -8.39
N GLN A 127 -10.68 6.55 -8.73
CA GLN A 127 -12.06 6.27 -9.17
C GLN A 127 -13.08 6.47 -8.04
N HIS A 128 -12.70 6.20 -6.79
CA HIS A 128 -13.58 6.28 -5.62
C HIS A 128 -13.39 7.53 -4.76
N SER A 129 -12.45 8.41 -5.11
CA SER A 129 -12.24 9.69 -4.43
C SER A 129 -13.51 10.53 -4.41
N LYS A 130 -13.84 11.13 -3.25
CA LYS A 130 -15.07 11.93 -3.16
C LYS A 130 -14.84 13.31 -3.77
N PRO A 131 -15.80 13.86 -4.52
CA PRO A 131 -15.68 15.20 -5.09
C PRO A 131 -15.37 16.25 -4.02
N GLY A 132 -14.30 17.02 -4.23
CA GLY A 132 -13.93 18.14 -3.35
C GLY A 132 -13.00 17.78 -2.18
N GLU A 133 -12.63 16.52 -1.98
CA GLU A 133 -11.64 16.11 -0.94
C GLU A 133 -10.27 16.77 -1.15
N ASP A 134 -9.93 17.09 -2.39
CA ASP A 134 -8.66 17.71 -2.79
C ASP A 134 -8.65 19.26 -2.65
N LEU A 135 -9.74 19.88 -2.20
CA LEU A 135 -9.79 21.34 -2.05
C LEU A 135 -8.92 21.80 -0.87
N PRO A 136 -8.10 22.87 -1.00
CA PRO A 136 -7.17 23.27 0.06
C PRO A 136 -7.84 23.46 1.43
N PHE A 137 -8.98 24.13 1.50
CA PHE A 137 -9.66 24.33 2.78
C PHE A 137 -10.15 23.01 3.41
N VAL A 138 -10.49 21.98 2.61
CA VAL A 138 -10.88 20.65 3.10
C VAL A 138 -9.65 19.91 3.61
N VAL A 139 -8.57 19.89 2.82
CA VAL A 139 -7.29 19.26 3.19
C VAL A 139 -6.76 19.81 4.51
N HIS A 140 -6.74 21.13 4.68
CA HIS A 140 -6.22 21.76 5.90
C HIS A 140 -7.22 21.80 7.07
N SER A 141 -8.50 21.47 6.84
CA SER A 141 -9.51 21.42 7.92
C SER A 141 -9.27 20.31 8.94
N GLY A 142 -8.54 19.25 8.55
CA GLY A 142 -8.40 18.04 9.36
C GLY A 142 -9.63 17.14 9.38
N LEU A 143 -10.65 17.40 8.54
CA LEU A 143 -11.82 16.54 8.39
C LEU A 143 -11.58 15.31 7.50
N VAL A 144 -10.47 15.30 6.77
CA VAL A 144 -10.05 14.19 5.92
C VAL A 144 -8.66 13.75 6.40
N ASP A 145 -8.52 12.45 6.66
CA ASP A 145 -7.28 11.88 7.21
C ASP A 145 -6.27 11.46 6.14
N THR A 146 -6.72 11.34 4.90
CA THR A 146 -5.96 10.82 3.75
C THR A 146 -6.01 11.77 2.57
N HIS A 147 -4.92 11.85 1.81
CA HIS A 147 -4.77 12.85 0.76
C HIS A 147 -4.11 12.29 -0.50
N GLY A 148 -4.37 12.96 -1.62
CA GLY A 148 -3.75 12.67 -2.91
C GLY A 148 -4.25 11.38 -3.57
N PRO A 149 -3.64 11.02 -4.72
CA PRO A 149 -4.14 9.92 -5.57
C PRO A 149 -4.02 8.52 -4.96
N ALA A 150 -3.20 8.32 -3.93
CA ALA A 150 -3.07 7.05 -3.20
C ALA A 150 -3.68 7.10 -1.79
N GLN A 151 -4.43 8.17 -1.46
CA GLN A 151 -5.13 8.32 -0.17
C GLN A 151 -4.22 8.01 1.03
N LEU A 152 -3.10 8.70 1.13
CA LEU A 152 -2.12 8.54 2.20
C LEU A 152 -2.32 9.60 3.28
N GLY A 153 -2.20 9.21 4.54
CA GLY A 153 -2.30 10.11 5.69
C GLY A 153 -0.95 10.49 6.27
N ILE A 154 -0.97 11.43 7.22
CA ILE A 154 0.21 11.95 7.93
C ILE A 154 0.98 10.83 8.64
N SER A 155 0.27 9.83 9.18
CA SER A 155 0.88 8.67 9.84
C SER A 155 1.86 7.91 8.93
N GLU A 156 1.62 7.88 7.62
CA GLU A 156 2.55 7.24 6.69
C GLU A 156 3.87 8.02 6.57
N LEU A 157 3.84 9.35 6.64
CA LEU A 157 5.07 10.16 6.69
C LEU A 157 5.87 9.89 7.96
N ILE A 158 5.19 9.69 9.09
CA ILE A 158 5.82 9.31 10.36
C ILE A 158 6.46 7.92 10.24
N HIS A 159 5.72 6.92 9.71
CA HIS A 159 6.24 5.57 9.51
C HIS A 159 7.47 5.52 8.59
N GLN A 160 7.59 6.46 7.65
CA GLN A 160 8.73 6.57 6.73
C GLN A 160 9.84 7.51 7.23
N GLY A 161 9.73 8.03 8.45
CA GLY A 161 10.71 8.95 9.04
C GLY A 161 10.81 10.30 8.33
N ARG A 162 9.76 10.68 7.57
CA ARG A 162 9.63 11.97 6.89
C ARG A 162 9.03 13.05 7.80
N LEU A 163 8.47 12.65 8.95
CA LEU A 163 7.84 13.53 9.92
C LEU A 163 8.12 12.99 11.35
N PRO A 164 8.32 13.83 12.37
CA PRO A 164 8.43 13.37 13.75
C PRO A 164 7.12 12.74 14.25
N ALA A 165 7.22 11.89 15.28
CA ALA A 165 6.06 11.21 15.88
C ALA A 165 5.00 12.17 16.44
N GLU A 166 5.44 13.34 16.90
CA GLU A 166 4.58 14.42 17.40
C GLU A 166 4.86 15.69 16.56
N PRO A 167 4.22 15.83 15.38
CA PRO A 167 4.45 16.98 14.52
C PRO A 167 3.75 18.23 15.04
N THR A 168 4.37 19.39 14.80
CA THR A 168 3.73 20.70 15.04
C THR A 168 2.63 20.97 14.00
N SER A 169 1.74 21.93 14.28
CA SER A 169 0.69 22.33 13.33
C SER A 169 1.25 22.81 11.98
N GLU A 170 2.41 23.47 11.98
CA GLU A 170 3.10 23.93 10.76
C GLU A 170 3.59 22.72 9.96
N GLN A 171 4.25 21.76 10.62
CA GLN A 171 4.69 20.51 10.00
C GLN A 171 3.52 19.67 9.46
N ILE A 172 2.38 19.67 10.15
CA ILE A 172 1.14 19.03 9.68
C ILE A 172 0.63 19.71 8.40
N SER A 173 0.70 21.04 8.31
CA SER A 173 0.29 21.77 7.12
C SER A 173 1.19 21.44 5.92
N GLU A 174 2.51 21.49 6.11
CA GLU A 174 3.48 21.14 5.06
C GLU A 174 3.36 19.67 4.63
N ALA A 175 3.12 18.76 5.59
CA ALA A 175 2.86 17.35 5.32
C ALA A 175 1.63 17.16 4.42
N ARG A 176 0.56 17.94 4.64
CA ARG A 176 -0.64 17.88 3.80
C ARG A 176 -0.36 18.39 2.38
N ASP A 177 0.39 19.48 2.24
CA ASP A 177 0.81 19.99 0.94
C ASP A 177 1.64 18.94 0.17
N LEU A 178 2.55 18.26 0.88
CA LEU A 178 3.35 17.16 0.31
C LEU A 178 2.47 16.00 -0.14
N LEU A 179 1.50 15.58 0.68
CA LEU A 179 0.60 14.47 0.35
C LEU A 179 -0.33 14.80 -0.83
N MET A 180 -0.65 16.09 -1.04
CA MET A 180 -1.42 16.57 -2.19
C MET A 180 -0.62 16.59 -3.50
N ASN A 181 0.71 16.59 -3.43
CA ASN A 181 1.56 16.46 -4.62
C ASN A 181 1.46 15.03 -5.19
N PRO A 182 0.94 14.83 -6.42
CA PRO A 182 0.73 13.48 -6.96
C PRO A 182 2.02 12.67 -7.12
N GLU A 183 3.15 13.29 -7.43
CA GLU A 183 4.41 12.57 -7.61
C GLU A 183 4.96 12.10 -6.26
N ALA A 184 4.97 12.99 -5.26
CA ALA A 184 5.39 12.64 -3.90
C ALA A 184 4.47 11.56 -3.30
N ASN A 185 3.17 11.66 -3.54
CA ASN A 185 2.20 10.67 -3.07
C ASN A 185 2.45 9.27 -3.67
N ILE A 186 2.86 9.19 -4.94
CA ILE A 186 3.27 7.91 -5.58
C ILE A 186 4.59 7.39 -5.01
N GLU A 187 5.57 8.26 -4.76
CA GLU A 187 6.82 7.88 -4.08
C GLU A 187 6.52 7.26 -2.72
N LEU A 188 5.69 7.93 -1.90
CA LEU A 188 5.30 7.47 -0.58
C LEU A 188 4.54 6.14 -0.65
N LEU A 189 3.68 5.94 -1.65
CA LEU A 189 2.99 4.66 -1.86
C LEU A 189 3.99 3.53 -2.19
N ALA A 190 4.91 3.76 -3.12
CA ALA A 190 5.90 2.76 -3.50
C ALA A 190 6.82 2.39 -2.32
N ALA A 191 7.24 3.39 -1.54
CA ALA A 191 8.01 3.22 -0.31
C ALA A 191 7.21 2.45 0.75
N LYS A 192 5.92 2.79 0.96
CA LYS A 192 5.00 2.06 1.87
C LYS A 192 4.93 0.59 1.51
N LEU A 193 4.69 0.27 0.24
CA LEU A 193 4.57 -1.11 -0.24
C LEU A 193 5.89 -1.90 -0.06
N SER A 194 7.03 -1.28 -0.36
CA SER A 194 8.35 -1.91 -0.15
C SER A 194 8.64 -2.14 1.35
N ARG A 195 8.32 -1.17 2.21
CA ARG A 195 8.46 -1.29 3.67
C ARG A 195 7.59 -2.42 4.21
N ILE A 196 6.30 -2.46 3.86
CA ILE A 196 5.38 -3.50 4.32
C ILE A 196 5.82 -4.87 3.79
N LYS A 197 6.27 -4.96 2.53
CA LYS A 197 6.84 -6.18 1.96
C LYS A 197 8.03 -6.68 2.79
N ASN A 198 8.90 -5.78 3.24
CA ASN A 198 10.04 -6.11 4.13
C ASN A 198 9.57 -6.57 5.51
N GLU A 199 8.61 -5.86 6.10
CA GLU A 199 8.02 -6.25 7.37
C GLU A 199 7.38 -7.64 7.26
N LEU A 200 6.71 -7.99 6.17
CA LEU A 200 6.19 -9.33 5.91
C LEU A 200 7.26 -10.42 5.70
N GLY A 201 8.55 -10.07 5.73
CA GLY A 201 9.65 -11.03 5.52
C GLY A 201 9.78 -11.52 4.08
N LEU A 202 9.21 -10.79 3.12
CA LEU A 202 9.28 -11.13 1.70
C LEU A 202 10.60 -10.64 1.09
N ASP A 203 11.12 -11.38 0.11
CA ASP A 203 12.38 -11.05 -0.57
C ASP A 203 12.31 -9.67 -1.25
N GLN A 204 13.17 -8.75 -0.81
CA GLN A 204 13.26 -7.39 -1.31
C GLN A 204 13.73 -7.31 -2.77
N GLY A 205 14.55 -8.27 -3.23
CA GLY A 205 15.05 -8.31 -4.60
C GLY A 205 13.98 -8.70 -5.62
N SER A 206 13.02 -9.52 -5.22
CA SER A 206 12.00 -10.09 -6.10
C SER A 206 10.79 -9.18 -6.31
N ILE A 207 10.39 -8.98 -7.56
CA ILE A 207 9.11 -8.34 -7.89
C ILE A 207 8.02 -9.41 -7.83
N LEU A 208 7.00 -9.18 -6.99
CA LEU A 208 5.82 -10.03 -6.88
C LEU A 208 4.99 -9.96 -8.18
N ILE A 209 4.65 -11.11 -8.76
CA ILE A 209 3.84 -11.20 -9.98
C ILE A 209 2.68 -12.15 -9.73
N ALA A 210 1.46 -11.61 -9.62
CA ALA A 210 0.26 -12.39 -9.29
C ALA A 210 0.01 -13.57 -10.25
N SER A 211 0.34 -13.43 -11.54
CA SER A 211 0.17 -14.51 -12.52
C SER A 211 1.27 -15.57 -12.49
N ARG A 212 2.36 -15.36 -11.74
CA ARG A 212 3.49 -16.31 -11.66
C ARG A 212 3.22 -17.40 -10.62
N SER A 213 2.64 -17.05 -9.48
CA SER A 213 2.39 -18.00 -8.40
C SER A 213 1.27 -17.53 -7.48
N TYR A 214 0.63 -18.50 -6.81
CA TYR A 214 -0.34 -18.22 -5.76
C TYR A 214 0.28 -17.42 -4.60
N VAL A 215 1.52 -17.75 -4.22
CA VAL A 215 2.24 -17.06 -3.14
C VAL A 215 2.43 -15.57 -3.46
N ASP A 216 2.83 -15.25 -4.70
CA ASP A 216 2.95 -13.85 -5.15
C ASP A 216 1.58 -13.16 -5.15
N ALA A 217 0.52 -13.84 -5.59
CA ALA A 217 -0.84 -13.30 -5.59
C ALA A 217 -1.35 -13.03 -4.16
N LYS A 218 -1.15 -13.96 -3.22
CA LYS A 218 -1.51 -13.81 -1.80
C LYS A 218 -0.69 -12.71 -1.13
N ALA A 219 0.60 -12.60 -1.45
CA ALA A 219 1.44 -11.50 -0.96
C ALA A 219 0.94 -10.14 -1.48
N ILE A 220 0.58 -10.04 -2.77
CA ILE A 220 -0.02 -8.83 -3.35
C ILE A 220 -1.35 -8.49 -2.69
N ALA A 221 -2.23 -9.49 -2.49
CA ALA A 221 -3.49 -9.33 -1.79
C ALA A 221 -3.30 -8.81 -0.36
N THR A 222 -2.31 -9.34 0.35
CA THR A 222 -1.95 -8.90 1.70
C THR A 222 -1.43 -7.46 1.70
N LEU A 223 -0.58 -7.08 0.76
CA LEU A 223 -0.11 -5.69 0.62
C LEU A 223 -1.27 -4.72 0.34
N ALA A 224 -2.22 -5.11 -0.52
CA ALA A 224 -3.41 -4.32 -0.80
C ALA A 224 -4.31 -4.19 0.45
N TYR A 225 -4.52 -5.28 1.19
CA TYR A 225 -5.26 -5.26 2.45
C TYR A 225 -4.58 -4.35 3.49
N LEU A 226 -3.26 -4.44 3.67
CA LEU A 226 -2.52 -3.57 4.59
C LEU A 226 -2.48 -2.11 4.15
N HIS A 227 -2.68 -1.83 2.86
CA HIS A 227 -2.80 -0.46 2.37
C HIS A 227 -4.13 0.19 2.75
N ASN A 228 -5.26 -0.51 2.57
CA ASN A 228 -6.62 0.06 2.62
C ASN A 228 -7.45 -0.41 3.84
N GLY A 229 -7.17 -1.59 4.38
CA GLY A 229 -7.83 -2.18 5.55
C GLY A 229 -9.16 -2.88 5.29
N LYS A 230 -9.67 -2.90 4.06
CA LYS A 230 -10.95 -3.55 3.72
C LYS A 230 -10.73 -4.92 3.07
N LEU A 231 -11.53 -5.92 3.45
CA LEU A 231 -11.40 -7.30 2.93
C LEU A 231 -11.80 -7.45 1.45
N ASP A 232 -12.65 -6.56 0.94
CA ASP A 232 -13.06 -6.57 -0.48
C ASP A 232 -12.05 -5.84 -1.39
N TYR A 233 -11.12 -5.07 -0.82
CA TYR A 233 -10.12 -4.31 -1.56
C TYR A 233 -9.12 -5.20 -2.33
N PRO A 234 -8.51 -6.26 -1.73
CA PRO A 234 -7.59 -7.15 -2.42
C PRO A 234 -8.14 -7.75 -3.71
N ALA A 235 -9.40 -8.19 -3.71
CA ALA A 235 -10.06 -8.74 -4.89
C ALA A 235 -10.21 -7.70 -6.01
N ARG A 236 -10.57 -6.46 -5.68
CA ARG A 236 -10.60 -5.37 -6.67
C ARG A 236 -9.22 -5.09 -7.25
N ILE A 237 -8.19 -5.01 -6.40
CA ILE A 237 -6.81 -4.77 -6.85
C ILE A 237 -6.32 -5.87 -7.78
N LEU A 238 -6.48 -7.15 -7.42
CA LEU A 238 -6.08 -8.25 -8.30
C LEU A 238 -6.84 -8.24 -9.63
N ARG A 239 -8.12 -7.86 -9.63
CA ARG A 239 -8.94 -7.68 -10.84
C ARG A 239 -8.41 -6.53 -11.71
N TYR A 240 -8.12 -5.36 -11.13
CA TYR A 240 -7.54 -4.24 -11.88
C TYR A 240 -6.13 -4.55 -12.40
N MET A 241 -5.35 -5.37 -11.67
CA MET A 241 -4.05 -5.85 -12.16
C MET A 241 -4.16 -6.76 -13.39
N GLN A 242 -5.35 -7.21 -13.78
CA GLN A 242 -5.62 -7.95 -15.01
C GLN A 242 -6.28 -7.08 -16.10
N ASP A 243 -6.54 -5.81 -15.82
CA ASP A 243 -7.24 -4.90 -16.73
C ASP A 243 -6.40 -4.58 -17.98
N PRO A 244 -6.86 -4.93 -19.19
CA PRO A 244 -6.09 -4.71 -20.42
C PRO A 244 -5.74 -3.24 -20.67
N ALA A 245 -6.60 -2.31 -20.26
CA ALA A 245 -6.36 -0.88 -20.45
C ALA A 245 -5.24 -0.38 -19.51
N LEU A 246 -5.18 -0.88 -18.27
CA LEU A 246 -4.10 -0.57 -17.33
C LEU A 246 -2.77 -1.22 -17.75
N HIS A 247 -2.81 -2.46 -18.25
CA HIS A 247 -1.64 -3.11 -18.86
C HIS A 247 -1.11 -2.31 -20.06
N GLY A 248 -2.01 -1.96 -20.98
CA GLY A 248 -1.68 -1.12 -22.14
C GLY A 248 -1.13 0.23 -21.71
N LEU A 249 -1.66 0.84 -20.65
CA LEU A 249 -1.14 2.09 -20.10
C LEU A 249 0.29 1.91 -19.59
N ILE A 250 0.55 0.94 -18.73
CA ILE A 250 1.84 0.86 -18.01
C ILE A 250 2.96 0.28 -18.86
N TYR A 251 2.67 -0.72 -19.71
CA TYR A 251 3.70 -1.49 -20.44
C TYR A 251 3.88 -1.05 -21.89
N SER A 252 2.98 -0.23 -22.46
CA SER A 252 3.21 0.29 -23.81
C SER A 252 4.48 1.15 -23.88
N ALA A 253 5.31 0.91 -24.89
CA ALA A 253 6.38 1.84 -25.24
C ALA A 253 5.78 2.99 -26.08
N ARG A 254 6.20 4.23 -25.80
CA ARG A 254 5.86 5.36 -26.68
C ARG A 254 6.69 5.21 -27.95
N GLN A 255 6.10 4.69 -29.02
CA GLN A 255 6.76 4.76 -30.34
C GLN A 255 6.78 6.22 -30.76
N THR A 256 7.97 6.81 -30.86
CA THR A 256 8.17 8.05 -31.61
C THR A 256 7.75 7.78 -33.04
N ALA A 257 6.76 8.51 -33.54
CA ALA A 257 6.38 8.45 -34.94
C ALA A 257 7.63 8.70 -35.78
N LYS A 258 8.06 7.69 -36.55
CA LYS A 258 9.09 7.91 -37.56
C LYS A 258 8.50 8.91 -38.56
N PRO A 259 9.13 10.07 -38.81
CA PRO A 259 8.68 10.92 -39.88
C PRO A 259 8.77 10.09 -41.16
N TYR A 260 7.64 9.96 -41.87
CA TYR A 260 7.67 9.44 -43.23
C TYR A 260 8.58 10.39 -44.02
N LEU A 261 9.71 9.86 -44.51
CA LEU A 261 10.48 10.51 -45.55
C LEU A 261 9.56 10.58 -46.77
N ILE A 262 9.13 11.80 -47.10
CA ILE A 262 8.51 12.15 -48.38
C ILE A 262 9.65 12.29 -49.41
#